data_AF-A0A8H8J110-F1
#
_entry.id   AF-A0A8H8J110-F1
#
_cell.length_a   1.000
_cell.length_b   1.000
_cell.length_c   1.000
_cell.angle_alpha   90.00
_cell.angle_beta   90.00
_cell.angle_gamma   90.00
#
_symmetry.space_group_name_H-M   'P 1'
#
loop_
_entity.id
_entity.type
_entity.pdbx_description
1 polymer ?
#
loop_
_entity_poly.entity_id
_entity_poly.type
_entity_poly.pdbx_seq_one_letter_code
_entity_poly.pdbx_strand_id
1 'polypeptide(L)'
;MAIEGVVHGNPITLYSVARLSQWLKLYAISLTYLLQSVSTLTPNLDMFNKFVITTTILVTASSLLMGAVALPKNITGVTAQSIDPSGTHTGQLTYYQVGLGACGHTNQNFEYVAAIPYELFDNWPGYTGGNPINHPVCSRTAEINYMGKTIRVGVVDRCASCALWDLALSPGAYQAFAQLSVGHLSGATWRIL
;
A
#
# COMPACT_ATOMS: atom_id res chain seq x y z
N MET A 1 -16.13 -36.43 10.47
CA MET A 1 -15.42 -35.94 9.27
C MET A 1 -15.20 -34.45 9.47
N ALA A 2 -14.11 -34.08 10.14
CA ALA A 2 -13.70 -32.69 10.31
C ALA A 2 -12.68 -32.39 9.21
N ILE A 3 -13.00 -31.38 8.40
CA ILE A 3 -12.17 -30.88 7.32
C ILE A 3 -11.13 -29.92 7.92
N GLU A 4 -9.87 -30.36 7.98
CA GLU A 4 -8.74 -29.50 8.31
C GLU A 4 -8.45 -28.57 7.12
N GLY A 5 -8.75 -27.28 7.29
CA GLY A 5 -8.36 -26.24 6.37
C GLY A 5 -6.93 -25.79 6.65
N VAL A 6 -5.97 -26.30 5.88
CA VAL A 6 -4.60 -25.77 5.82
C VAL A 6 -4.63 -24.36 5.22
N VAL A 7 -4.49 -23.34 6.06
CA VAL A 7 -4.28 -21.95 5.61
C VAL A 7 -2.79 -21.76 5.34
N HIS A 8 -2.42 -21.71 4.06
CA HIS A 8 -1.09 -21.34 3.61
C HIS A 8 -0.80 -19.87 4.00
N GLY A 9 -0.02 -19.67 5.08
CA GLY A 9 0.53 -18.38 5.44
C GLY A 9 1.56 -17.91 4.41
N ASN A 10 1.41 -16.68 3.92
CA ASN A 10 2.31 -16.05 2.95
C ASN A 10 3.73 -15.89 3.56
N PRO A 11 4.81 -16.35 2.88
CA PRO A 11 6.16 -16.43 3.46
C PRO A 11 6.80 -15.09 3.87
N ILE A 12 6.28 -13.96 3.39
CA ILE A 12 6.87 -12.62 3.63
C ILE A 12 6.61 -12.12 5.06
N THR A 13 5.44 -12.40 5.64
CA THR A 13 5.08 -11.97 7.00
C THR A 13 5.80 -12.79 8.07
N LEU A 14 5.99 -14.09 7.84
CA LEU A 14 6.78 -14.96 8.74
C LEU A 14 8.24 -14.49 8.84
N TYR A 15 8.80 -13.97 7.73
CA TYR A 15 10.16 -13.44 7.68
C TYR A 15 10.39 -12.23 8.62
N SER A 16 9.39 -11.36 8.77
CA SER A 16 9.48 -10.17 9.63
C SER A 16 9.40 -10.52 11.12
N VAL A 17 8.48 -11.41 11.51
CA VAL A 17 8.33 -11.85 12.91
C VAL A 17 9.53 -12.70 13.35
N ALA A 18 10.06 -13.54 12.45
CA ALA A 18 11.27 -14.33 12.71
C ALA A 18 12.49 -13.42 12.96
N ARG A 19 12.67 -12.35 12.17
CA ARG A 19 13.73 -11.35 12.41
C ARG A 19 13.55 -10.68 13.77
N LEU A 20 12.35 -10.23 14.11
CA LEU A 20 12.10 -9.58 15.40
C LEU A 20 12.46 -10.49 16.59
N SER A 21 12.14 -11.80 16.48
CA SER A 21 12.48 -12.79 17.51
C SER A 21 13.99 -13.03 17.65
N GLN A 22 14.75 -12.98 16.55
CA GLN A 22 16.20 -13.14 16.57
C GLN A 22 16.88 -11.91 17.20
N TRP A 23 16.39 -10.71 16.90
CA TRP A 23 16.88 -9.48 17.52
C TRP A 23 16.65 -9.45 19.04
N LEU A 24 15.49 -9.88 19.52
CA LEU A 24 15.20 -10.00 20.95
C LEU A 24 16.15 -10.98 21.66
N LYS A 25 16.44 -12.13 21.03
CA LYS A 25 17.38 -13.12 21.58
C LYS A 25 18.81 -12.58 21.64
N LEU A 26 19.28 -11.91 20.58
CA LEU A 26 20.62 -11.32 20.54
C LEU A 26 20.77 -10.19 21.57
N TYR A 27 19.73 -9.39 21.77
CA TYR A 27 19.70 -8.36 22.80
C TYR A 27 19.79 -8.94 24.21
N ALA A 28 19.02 -9.98 24.52
CA ALA A 28 19.06 -10.66 25.81
C ALA A 28 20.44 -11.28 26.10
N ILE A 29 21.08 -11.87 25.09
CA ILE A 29 22.44 -12.42 25.20
C ILE A 29 23.46 -11.30 25.48
N SER A 30 23.37 -10.18 24.76
CA SER A 30 24.23 -9.01 24.96
C SER A 30 24.09 -8.43 26.37
N LEU A 31 22.85 -8.31 26.87
CA LEU A 31 22.57 -7.82 28.22
C LEU A 31 23.13 -8.77 29.29
N THR A 32 23.03 -10.08 29.09
CA THR A 32 23.57 -11.09 30.02
C THR A 32 25.09 -11.02 30.08
N TYR A 33 25.75 -10.80 28.93
CA TYR A 33 27.19 -10.67 28.84
C TYR A 33 27.70 -9.38 29.51
N LEU A 34 26.97 -8.27 29.35
CA LEU A 34 27.25 -7.01 30.06
C LEU A 34 27.11 -7.16 31.57
N LEU A 35 26.11 -7.90 32.07
CA LEU A 35 25.96 -8.17 33.50
C LEU A 35 27.14 -9.01 34.04
N GLN A 36 27.57 -10.03 33.30
CA GLN A 36 28.72 -10.86 33.69
C GLN A 36 30.01 -10.05 33.73
N SER A 37 30.28 -9.17 32.77
CA SER A 37 31.51 -8.37 32.76
C SER A 37 31.56 -7.31 33.86
N VAL A 38 30.44 -6.71 34.25
CA VAL A 38 30.41 -5.76 35.37
C VAL A 38 30.67 -6.44 36.71
N SER A 39 30.18 -7.68 36.89
CA SER A 39 30.39 -8.47 38.11
C SER A 39 31.88 -8.80 38.37
N THR A 40 32.68 -8.94 37.31
CA THR A 40 34.12 -9.24 37.41
C THR A 40 34.99 -8.00 37.61
N LEU A 41 34.50 -6.81 37.26
CA LEU A 41 35.24 -5.55 37.40
C LEU A 41 35.21 -4.96 38.83
N THR A 42 34.29 -5.42 39.69
CA THR A 42 34.10 -4.89 41.05
C THR A 42 34.12 -5.95 42.15
N PRO A 43 35.15 -6.83 42.22
CA PRO A 43 35.14 -8.00 43.10
C PRO A 43 35.08 -7.62 44.59
N ASN A 44 35.68 -6.49 44.97
CA ASN A 44 35.89 -6.06 46.36
C ASN A 44 34.84 -5.08 46.91
N LEU A 45 33.75 -4.83 46.17
CA LEU A 45 32.66 -3.99 46.66
C LEU A 45 31.71 -4.79 47.57
N ASP A 46 31.22 -4.12 48.63
CA ASP A 46 30.17 -4.64 49.50
C ASP A 46 28.90 -4.97 48.70
N MET A 47 28.18 -6.00 49.13
CA MET A 47 26.93 -6.51 48.55
C MET A 47 25.90 -5.39 48.32
N PHE A 48 25.86 -4.39 49.20
CA PHE A 48 24.95 -3.25 49.06
C PHE A 48 25.34 -2.34 47.88
N ASN A 49 26.63 -2.10 47.66
CA ASN A 49 27.12 -1.30 46.52
C ASN A 49 27.01 -2.05 45.20
N LYS A 50 27.21 -3.38 45.21
CA LYS A 50 26.95 -4.25 44.05
C LYS A 50 25.49 -4.17 43.64
N PHE A 51 24.56 -4.26 44.59
CA PHE A 51 23.13 -4.16 44.33
C PHE A 51 22.73 -2.81 43.71
N VAL A 52 23.22 -1.69 44.25
CA VAL A 52 22.92 -0.34 43.74
C VAL A 52 23.46 -0.12 42.32
N ILE A 53 24.68 -0.60 42.02
CA ILE A 53 25.28 -0.46 40.68
C ILE A 53 24.53 -1.33 39.66
N THR A 54 24.16 -2.57 40.03
CA THR A 54 23.41 -3.46 39.14
C THR A 54 21.99 -2.94 38.87
N THR A 55 21.28 -2.41 39.86
CA THR A 55 19.92 -1.87 39.67
C THR A 55 19.91 -0.57 38.86
N THR A 56 20.92 0.29 38.99
CA THR A 56 21.00 1.55 38.24
C THR A 56 21.22 1.32 36.73
N ILE A 57 21.98 0.30 36.35
CA ILE A 57 22.21 -0.07 34.94
C ILE A 57 20.96 -0.71 34.31
N LEU A 58 20.18 -1.47 35.10
CA LEU A 58 18.90 -2.05 34.66
C LEU A 58 17.85 -0.97 34.35
N VAL A 59 17.79 0.11 35.13
CA VAL A 59 16.81 1.20 34.93
C VAL A 59 17.16 2.08 33.72
N THR A 60 18.44 2.31 33.42
CA THR A 60 18.86 3.09 32.24
C THR A 60 18.84 2.30 30.93
N ALA A 61 19.00 0.98 30.97
CA ALA A 61 18.78 0.11 29.80
C ALA A 61 17.28 -0.10 29.48
N SER A 62 16.38 0.18 30.44
CA SER A 62 14.94 -0.10 30.33
C SER A 62 14.10 1.10 29.87
N SER A 63 14.66 2.30 29.73
CA SER A 63 13.90 3.51 29.37
C SER A 63 13.61 3.70 27.87
N LEU A 64 13.84 2.69 27.03
CA LEU A 64 13.29 2.63 25.66
C LEU A 64 11.98 1.84 25.54
N LEU A 65 11.38 1.43 26.67
CA LEU A 65 10.03 0.85 26.69
C LEU A 65 8.97 1.94 26.85
N MET A 66 8.99 2.96 25.97
CA MET A 66 7.77 3.71 25.70
C MET A 66 6.87 2.85 24.81
N GLY A 67 5.95 2.12 25.45
CA GLY A 67 4.64 1.80 24.92
C GLY A 67 4.59 0.99 23.62
N ALA A 68 4.94 -0.29 23.67
CA ALA A 68 4.18 -1.25 22.89
C ALA A 68 2.81 -1.41 23.57
N VAL A 69 1.89 -0.47 23.34
CA VAL A 69 0.47 -0.77 23.48
C VAL A 69 0.26 -1.92 22.51
N ALA A 70 0.07 -3.14 23.02
CA ALA A 70 -0.29 -4.26 22.19
C ALA A 70 -1.55 -3.84 21.43
N LEU A 71 -1.42 -3.58 20.12
CA LEU A 71 -2.59 -3.44 19.28
C LEU A 71 -3.44 -4.67 19.52
N PRO A 72 -4.77 -4.52 19.70
CA PRO A 72 -5.63 -5.69 19.79
C PRO A 72 -5.32 -6.56 18.58
N LYS A 73 -4.93 -7.81 18.86
CA LYS A 73 -4.60 -8.87 17.88
C LYS A 73 -5.85 -9.35 17.13
N ASN A 74 -6.83 -8.46 16.98
CA ASN A 74 -8.11 -8.67 16.34
C ASN A 74 -8.43 -7.49 15.42
N ILE A 75 -7.54 -7.23 14.46
CA ILE A 75 -7.98 -6.73 13.16
C ILE A 75 -8.37 -7.96 12.32
N THR A 76 -9.40 -8.68 12.75
CA THR A 76 -10.18 -9.52 11.85
C THR A 76 -10.98 -8.57 10.98
N GLY A 77 -10.38 -8.11 9.87
CA GLY A 77 -11.07 -7.20 8.97
C GLY A 77 -10.24 -6.31 8.06
N VAL A 78 -8.92 -6.44 7.97
CA VAL A 78 -8.24 -6.02 6.72
C VAL A 78 -8.18 -7.26 5.85
N THR A 79 -9.34 -7.64 5.31
CA THR A 79 -9.34 -8.32 4.02
C THR A 79 -8.60 -7.37 3.08
N ALA A 80 -7.44 -7.77 2.56
CA ALA A 80 -6.92 -7.11 1.37
C ALA A 80 -8.08 -7.12 0.37
N GLN A 81 -8.67 -5.95 0.13
CA GLN A 81 -9.78 -5.84 -0.80
C GLN A 81 -9.17 -6.22 -2.14
N SER A 82 -9.56 -7.38 -2.66
CA SER A 82 -9.13 -7.78 -4.00
C SER A 82 -9.75 -6.77 -4.96
N ILE A 83 -8.92 -5.89 -5.52
CA ILE A 83 -9.37 -4.96 -6.55
C ILE A 83 -9.66 -5.80 -7.79
N ASP A 84 -10.94 -6.03 -8.06
CA ASP A 84 -11.38 -6.71 -9.27
C ASP A 84 -11.73 -5.66 -10.34
N PRO A 85 -10.92 -5.51 -11.41
CA PRO A 85 -11.24 -4.61 -12.51
C PRO A 85 -12.43 -5.09 -13.34
N SER A 86 -12.89 -6.34 -13.17
CA SER A 86 -13.98 -6.90 -13.95
C SER A 86 -15.33 -6.24 -13.62
N GLY A 87 -16.26 -6.30 -14.57
CA GLY A 87 -17.59 -5.73 -14.41
C GLY A 87 -17.66 -4.22 -14.60
N THR A 88 -18.72 -3.62 -14.05
CA THR A 88 -19.02 -2.19 -14.17
C THR A 88 -18.84 -1.50 -12.83
N HIS A 89 -18.07 -0.42 -12.84
CA HIS A 89 -17.72 0.38 -11.68
C HIS A 89 -18.39 1.75 -11.76
N THR A 90 -18.62 2.38 -10.63
CA THR A 90 -19.17 3.74 -10.54
C THR A 90 -18.15 4.65 -9.89
N GLY A 91 -17.91 5.81 -10.49
CA GLY A 91 -16.98 6.79 -9.96
C GLY A 91 -17.23 8.19 -10.50
N GLN A 92 -16.25 9.05 -10.27
CA GLN A 92 -16.23 10.41 -10.79
C GLN A 92 -15.40 10.50 -12.08
N LEU A 93 -15.81 11.39 -12.97
CA LEU A 93 -14.99 11.82 -14.10
C LEU A 93 -14.41 13.20 -13.80
N THR A 94 -13.12 13.34 -14.03
CA THR A 94 -12.39 14.62 -14.06
C THR A 94 -11.63 14.73 -15.37
N TYR A 95 -10.80 15.78 -15.51
CA TYR A 95 -9.89 15.89 -16.64
C TYR A 95 -8.50 16.36 -16.20
N TYR A 96 -7.51 16.09 -17.05
CA TYR A 96 -6.14 16.53 -16.87
C TYR A 96 -5.53 16.96 -18.20
N GLN A 97 -4.41 17.69 -18.16
CA GLN A 97 -3.65 17.97 -19.37
C GLN A 97 -2.84 16.73 -19.75
N VAL A 98 -3.14 16.15 -20.91
CA VAL A 98 -2.50 14.95 -21.41
C VAL A 98 -1.09 15.24 -21.90
N GLY A 99 -0.20 14.27 -21.72
CA GLY A 99 1.18 14.31 -22.19
C GLY A 99 1.76 12.90 -22.26
N LEU A 100 3.00 12.72 -21.81
CA LEU A 100 3.61 11.40 -21.64
C LEU A 100 2.96 10.68 -20.45
N GLY A 101 2.23 9.60 -20.71
CA GLY A 101 1.58 8.80 -19.67
C GLY A 101 2.46 7.66 -19.15
N ALA A 102 2.02 7.05 -18.05
CA ALA A 102 2.65 5.87 -17.43
C ALA A 102 2.81 4.69 -18.40
N CYS A 103 1.95 4.61 -19.43
CA CYS A 103 2.04 3.60 -20.48
C CYS A 103 3.16 3.85 -21.50
N GLY A 104 3.94 4.92 -21.37
CA GLY A 104 5.09 5.20 -22.22
C GLY A 104 4.77 5.85 -23.57
N HIS A 105 3.52 6.28 -23.78
CA HIS A 105 3.08 6.97 -24.98
C HIS A 105 2.76 8.44 -24.67
N THR A 106 3.03 9.32 -25.63
CA THR A 106 2.60 10.72 -25.56
C THR A 106 1.28 10.87 -26.29
N ASN A 107 0.27 11.36 -25.57
CA ASN A 107 -1.05 11.63 -26.10
C ASN A 107 -1.38 13.14 -26.09
N GLN A 108 -2.41 13.52 -26.83
CA GLN A 108 -2.85 14.90 -27.00
C GLN A 108 -4.21 15.13 -26.34
N ASN A 109 -4.47 16.38 -25.93
CA ASN A 109 -5.70 16.76 -25.23
C ASN A 109 -7.01 16.49 -26.00
N PHE A 110 -6.95 16.38 -27.33
CA PHE A 110 -8.13 16.12 -28.16
C PHE A 110 -8.43 14.62 -28.31
N GLU A 111 -7.48 13.73 -28.01
CA GLU A 111 -7.65 12.29 -28.16
C GLU A 111 -8.57 11.74 -27.07
N TYR A 112 -9.27 10.64 -27.35
CA TYR A 112 -10.15 10.01 -26.36
C TYR A 112 -9.36 9.01 -25.52
N VAL A 113 -8.76 9.51 -24.45
CA VAL A 113 -7.89 8.76 -23.54
C VAL A 113 -8.19 9.09 -22.08
N ALA A 114 -7.77 8.23 -21.17
CA ALA A 114 -7.94 8.39 -19.74
C ALA A 114 -6.77 7.83 -18.92
N ALA A 115 -6.60 8.38 -17.74
CA ALA A 115 -5.82 7.82 -16.66
C ALA A 115 -6.73 7.08 -15.68
N ILE A 116 -6.32 5.89 -15.24
CA ILE A 116 -7.01 5.12 -14.19
C ILE A 116 -6.39 5.39 -12.81
N PRO A 117 -7.10 5.14 -11.70
CA PRO A 117 -6.57 5.37 -10.35
C PRO A 117 -5.30 4.57 -10.08
N TYR A 118 -4.40 5.16 -9.29
CA TYR A 118 -3.15 4.50 -8.92
C TYR A 118 -3.35 3.15 -8.23
N GLU A 119 -4.36 3.03 -7.35
CA GLU A 119 -4.65 1.77 -6.65
C GLU A 119 -5.03 0.67 -7.64
N LEU A 120 -5.83 1.00 -8.67
CA LEU A 120 -6.22 0.06 -9.70
C LEU A 120 -5.08 -0.28 -10.64
N PHE A 121 -4.28 0.70 -11.03
CA PHE A 121 -3.11 0.51 -11.89
C PHE A 121 -2.10 -0.41 -11.19
N ASP A 122 -1.70 -0.08 -9.97
CA ASP A 122 -0.62 -0.78 -9.27
C ASP A 122 -1.01 -2.21 -8.84
N ASN A 123 -2.30 -2.50 -8.69
CA ASN A 123 -2.83 -3.82 -8.34
C ASN A 123 -3.50 -4.53 -9.52
N TRP A 124 -3.25 -4.09 -10.75
CA TRP A 124 -3.90 -4.67 -11.92
C TRP A 124 -3.57 -6.17 -12.08
N PRO A 125 -4.57 -7.04 -12.36
CA PRO A 125 -4.33 -8.47 -12.55
C PRO A 125 -3.28 -8.77 -13.63
N GLY A 126 -2.26 -9.52 -13.26
CA GLY A 126 -1.13 -9.85 -14.15
C GLY A 126 -0.02 -8.80 -14.18
N TYR A 127 -0.15 -7.68 -13.46
CA TYR A 127 0.97 -6.77 -13.23
C TYR A 127 1.81 -7.24 -12.04
N THR A 128 3.08 -7.50 -12.28
CA THR A 128 4.02 -7.99 -11.24
C THR A 128 4.95 -6.89 -10.73
N GLY A 129 4.63 -5.63 -11.01
CA GLY A 129 5.56 -4.52 -10.86
C GLY A 129 6.64 -4.49 -11.95
N GLY A 130 7.44 -3.43 -11.97
CA GLY A 130 8.55 -3.26 -12.92
C GLY A 130 8.36 -2.06 -13.84
N ASN A 131 8.69 -2.22 -15.12
CA ASN A 131 8.59 -1.14 -16.11
C ASN A 131 7.11 -0.89 -16.47
N PRO A 132 6.57 0.31 -16.21
CA PRO A 132 5.15 0.62 -16.44
C PRO A 132 4.77 0.68 -17.93
N ILE A 133 5.74 0.75 -18.85
CA ILE A 133 5.48 0.82 -20.30
C ILE A 133 4.78 -0.46 -20.83
N ASN A 134 5.04 -1.62 -20.22
CA ASN A 134 4.41 -2.89 -20.61
C ASN A 134 3.26 -3.28 -19.68
N HIS A 135 2.64 -2.30 -19.02
CA HIS A 135 1.58 -2.57 -18.06
C HIS A 135 0.34 -3.17 -18.76
N PRO A 136 -0.28 -4.25 -18.24
CA PRO A 136 -1.35 -4.97 -18.95
C PRO A 136 -2.61 -4.15 -19.24
N VAL A 137 -2.81 -3.04 -18.52
CA VAL A 137 -3.92 -2.10 -18.76
C VAL A 137 -3.71 -1.16 -19.94
N CYS A 138 -2.46 -0.93 -20.38
CA CYS A 138 -2.13 0.12 -21.34
C CYS A 138 -2.63 -0.14 -22.77
N SER A 139 -3.04 -1.37 -23.07
CA SER A 139 -3.67 -1.77 -24.34
C SER A 139 -5.20 -1.89 -24.23
N ARG A 140 -5.78 -1.47 -23.10
CA ARG A 140 -7.21 -1.62 -22.82
C ARG A 140 -8.00 -0.36 -23.13
N THR A 141 -9.28 -0.56 -23.42
CA THR A 141 -10.25 0.50 -23.62
C THR A 141 -11.26 0.47 -22.47
N ALA A 142 -11.63 1.64 -21.96
CA ALA A 142 -12.75 1.80 -21.05
C ALA A 142 -13.98 2.32 -21.81
N GLU A 143 -15.13 1.71 -21.58
CA GLU A 143 -16.43 2.23 -22.01
C GLU A 143 -17.08 2.95 -20.83
N ILE A 144 -17.38 4.24 -21.01
CA ILE A 144 -17.89 5.13 -19.96
C ILE A 144 -19.30 5.56 -20.34
N ASN A 145 -20.25 5.44 -19.42
CA ASN A 145 -21.58 6.00 -19.52
C ASN A 145 -21.80 7.06 -18.44
N TYR A 146 -22.33 8.22 -18.86
CA TYR A 146 -22.76 9.29 -17.95
C TYR A 146 -24.02 9.94 -18.52
N MET A 147 -25.09 9.96 -17.70
CA MET A 147 -26.39 10.53 -18.07
C MET A 147 -26.92 10.04 -19.44
N GLY A 148 -26.74 8.75 -19.74
CA GLY A 148 -27.23 8.14 -20.98
C GLY A 148 -26.35 8.34 -22.22
N LYS A 149 -25.26 9.12 -22.13
CA LYS A 149 -24.24 9.19 -23.18
C LYS A 149 -23.15 8.17 -22.91
N THR A 150 -22.64 7.52 -23.96
CA THR A 150 -21.53 6.56 -23.88
C THR A 150 -20.39 6.98 -24.78
N ILE A 151 -19.15 6.95 -24.26
CA ILE A 151 -17.92 7.08 -25.06
C ILE A 151 -16.96 5.93 -24.74
N ARG A 152 -15.94 5.76 -25.58
CA ARG A 152 -14.83 4.84 -25.35
C ARG A 152 -13.52 5.60 -25.32
N VAL A 153 -12.66 5.26 -24.37
CA VAL A 153 -11.36 5.90 -24.18
C VAL A 153 -10.26 4.86 -24.02
N GLY A 154 -9.08 5.13 -24.59
CA GLY A 154 -7.89 4.33 -24.32
C GLY A 154 -7.35 4.59 -22.91
N VAL A 155 -6.91 3.56 -22.20
CA VAL A 155 -6.23 3.73 -20.91
C VAL A 155 -4.74 3.93 -21.17
N VAL A 156 -4.24 5.14 -20.90
CA VAL A 156 -2.87 5.54 -21.28
C VAL A 156 -2.01 5.99 -20.10
N ASP A 157 -2.59 6.13 -18.91
CA ASP A 157 -1.90 6.76 -17.80
C ASP A 157 -2.41 6.29 -16.42
N ARG A 158 -1.67 6.68 -15.39
CA ARG A 158 -1.92 6.40 -13.97
C ARG A 158 -2.18 7.71 -13.24
N CYS A 159 -3.37 7.85 -12.67
CA CYS A 159 -3.75 9.01 -11.88
C CYS A 159 -3.34 8.83 -10.40
N ALA A 160 -2.33 9.59 -9.97
CA ALA A 160 -1.77 9.50 -8.60
C ALA A 160 -2.69 10.04 -7.49
N SER A 161 -3.70 10.83 -7.85
CA SER A 161 -4.62 11.49 -6.89
C SER A 161 -6.07 11.04 -7.01
N CYS A 162 -6.39 10.16 -7.96
CA CYS A 162 -7.76 9.68 -8.17
C CYS A 162 -8.14 8.66 -7.10
N ALA A 163 -9.37 8.75 -6.59
CA ALA A 163 -9.94 7.71 -5.74
C ALA A 163 -10.16 6.42 -6.53
N LEU A 164 -10.27 5.30 -5.82
CA LEU A 164 -10.63 4.02 -6.41
C LEU A 164 -11.95 4.17 -7.19
N TRP A 165 -11.91 3.85 -8.49
CA TRP A 165 -12.97 3.99 -9.50
C TRP A 165 -13.17 5.36 -10.19
N ASP A 166 -12.43 6.40 -9.82
CA ASP A 166 -12.46 7.68 -10.53
C ASP A 166 -11.61 7.63 -11.81
N LEU A 167 -12.05 8.31 -12.88
CA LEU A 167 -11.28 8.42 -14.13
C LEU A 167 -10.89 9.88 -14.39
N ALA A 168 -9.62 10.12 -14.70
CA ALA A 168 -9.17 11.40 -15.23
C ALA A 168 -9.10 11.31 -16.76
N LEU A 169 -9.99 12.02 -17.44
CA LEU A 169 -10.11 11.99 -18.90
C LEU A 169 -9.21 13.04 -19.55
N SER A 170 -8.91 12.86 -20.84
CA SER A 170 -8.45 13.98 -21.64
C SER A 170 -9.53 15.08 -21.73
N PRO A 171 -9.17 16.34 -22.00
CA PRO A 171 -10.14 17.41 -22.19
C PRO A 171 -11.16 17.09 -23.29
N GLY A 172 -10.71 16.53 -24.41
CA GLY A 172 -11.56 16.13 -25.54
C GLY A 172 -12.58 15.05 -25.19
N ALA A 173 -12.19 14.04 -24.39
CA ALA A 173 -13.11 13.02 -23.90
C ALA A 173 -14.10 13.58 -22.88
N TYR A 174 -13.63 14.37 -21.90
CA TYR A 174 -14.50 14.98 -20.89
C TYR A 174 -15.55 15.91 -21.53
N GLN A 175 -15.16 16.67 -22.55
CA GLN A 175 -16.03 17.59 -23.28
C GLN A 175 -17.17 16.90 -24.04
N ALA A 176 -17.12 15.58 -24.24
CA ALA A 176 -18.25 14.81 -24.75
C ALA A 176 -19.43 14.77 -23.75
N PHE A 177 -19.13 14.90 -22.45
CA PHE A 177 -20.10 14.87 -21.36
C PHE A 177 -20.47 16.26 -20.86
N ALA A 178 -19.47 17.12 -20.59
CA ALA A 178 -19.69 18.43 -19.98
C ALA A 178 -18.60 19.45 -20.33
N GLN A 179 -18.90 20.74 -20.15
CA GLN A 179 -17.89 21.80 -20.24
C GLN A 179 -16.83 21.62 -19.13
N LEU A 180 -15.57 21.95 -19.43
CA LEU A 180 -14.45 21.82 -18.49
C LEU A 180 -14.67 22.60 -17.18
N SER A 181 -15.40 23.72 -17.24
CA SER A 181 -15.76 24.54 -16.06
C SER A 181 -16.54 23.80 -14.99
N VAL A 182 -17.16 22.66 -15.32
CA VAL A 182 -17.87 21.81 -14.34
C VAL A 182 -16.88 21.09 -13.40
N GLY A 183 -15.68 20.77 -13.86
CA GLY A 183 -14.62 20.14 -13.07
C GLY A 183 -14.83 18.65 -12.77
N HIS A 184 -15.93 18.30 -12.11
CA HIS A 184 -16.21 16.94 -11.63
C HIS A 184 -17.61 16.46 -12.03
N LEU A 185 -17.70 15.24 -12.55
CA LEU A 185 -18.96 14.56 -12.87
C LEU A 185 -19.10 13.32 -12.00
N SER A 186 -20.02 13.33 -11.03
CA SER A 186 -20.24 12.19 -10.12
C SER A 186 -21.27 11.20 -10.66
N GLY A 187 -21.06 9.90 -10.42
CA GLY A 187 -22.03 8.86 -10.76
C GLY A 187 -21.91 8.36 -12.20
N ALA A 188 -20.76 8.52 -12.83
CA ALA A 188 -20.48 7.86 -14.10
C ALA A 188 -20.22 6.37 -13.88
N THR A 189 -20.72 5.54 -14.78
CA THR A 189 -20.46 4.10 -14.77
C THR A 189 -19.48 3.75 -15.88
N TRP A 190 -18.54 2.84 -15.64
CA TRP A 190 -17.60 2.42 -16.66
C TRP A 190 -17.15 0.97 -16.49
N ARG A 191 -16.64 0.39 -17.57
CA ARG A 191 -16.03 -0.96 -17.57
C ARG A 191 -14.86 -1.02 -18.53
N ILE A 192 -13.94 -1.94 -18.27
CA ILE A 192 -12.87 -2.28 -19.20
C ILE A 192 -13.39 -3.30 -20.22
N LEU A 193 -12.99 -3.12 -21.48
CA LEU A 193 -13.31 -4.00 -22.61
C LEU A 193 -12.24 -5.10 -22.83
#